data_AF-A0A165X2E9-F1
#
_entry.id   AF-A0A165X2E9-F1
#
_cell.length_a   1.000
_cell.length_b   1.000
_cell.length_c   1.000
_cell.angle_alpha   90.00
_cell.angle_beta   90.00
_cell.angle_gamma   90.00
#
_symmetry.space_group_name_H-M   'P 1'
#
loop_
_entity.id
_entity.type
_entity.pdbx_description
1 polymer ?
#
loop_
_entity_poly.entity_id
_entity_poly.type
_entity_poly.pdbx_seq_one_letter_code
_entity_poly.pdbx_strand_id
1 'polypeptide(L)' 'SPRQSRWKEFMERFQYSIQYEEGLGNVVADALSRYYVSDNWDEWHPIEEYVNADECLDPDGED' A
#
# COMPACT_ATOMS: atom_id res chain seq x y z
N SER A 1 -7.69 -14.80 -3.23
CA SER A 1 -7.77 -14.07 -4.52
C SER A 1 -6.35 -13.92 -5.08
N PRO A 2 -6.11 -14.03 -6.40
CA PRO A 2 -4.77 -13.84 -6.99
C PRO A 2 -4.08 -12.54 -6.54
N ARG A 3 -4.86 -11.47 -6.32
CA ARG A 3 -4.36 -10.19 -5.77
C ARG A 3 -3.82 -10.30 -4.35
N GLN A 4 -4.40 -11.17 -3.52
CA GLN A 4 -3.99 -11.33 -2.12
C GLN A 4 -2.80 -12.27 -1.95
N SER A 5 -2.64 -13.25 -2.86
CA SER A 5 -1.55 -14.22 -2.79
C SER A 5 -0.17 -13.56 -2.87
N ARG A 6 -0.01 -12.54 -3.73
CA ARG A 6 1.24 -11.80 -3.89
C ARG A 6 1.66 -11.07 -2.61
N TRP A 7 0.71 -10.42 -1.93
CA TRP A 7 0.98 -9.70 -0.68
C TRP A 7 1.21 -10.65 0.51
N LYS A 8 0.72 -11.89 0.44
CA LYS A 8 0.86 -12.88 1.52
C LYS A 8 2.32 -13.20 1.79
N GLU A 9 3.10 -13.49 0.75
CA GLU A 9 4.51 -13.88 0.87
C GLU A 9 5.37 -12.76 1.48
N PHE A 10 5.06 -11.51 1.18
CA PHE A 10 5.74 -10.36 1.78
C PHE A 10 5.33 -10.11 3.22
N MET A 11 4.04 -10.18 3.50
CA MET A 11 3.52 -9.99 4.85
C MET A 11 4.08 -11.06 5.81
N GLU A 12 4.33 -12.28 5.32
CA GLU A 12 4.97 -13.36 6.09
C GLU A 12 6.39 -13.03 6.58
N ARG A 13 7.09 -12.06 5.98
CA ARG A 13 8.40 -11.58 6.44
C ARG A 13 8.32 -10.83 7.78
N PHE A 14 7.12 -10.40 8.18
CA PHE A 14 6.90 -9.60 9.37
C PHE A 14 6.11 -10.39 10.42
N GLN A 15 6.39 -10.14 11.70
CA GLN A 15 5.49 -10.55 12.76
C GLN A 15 4.38 -9.51 12.90
N TYR A 16 3.17 -9.83 12.44
CA TYR A 16 2.03 -8.91 12.49
C TYR A 16 0.75 -9.59 13.00
N SER A 17 -0.20 -8.76 13.43
CA SER A 17 -1.57 -9.15 13.74
C SER A 17 -2.54 -8.16 13.12
N ILE A 18 -3.62 -8.65 12.49
CA ILE A 18 -4.66 -7.79 11.94
C ILE A 18 -5.70 -7.55 13.03
N GLN A 19 -5.96 -6.29 13.35
CA GLN A 19 -6.95 -5.87 14.34
C GLN A 19 -7.87 -4.84 13.70
N TYR A 20 -9.14 -4.83 14.13
CA TYR A 20 -10.09 -3.80 13.74
C TYR A 20 -9.82 -2.53 14.55
N GLU A 21 -9.70 -1.41 13.87
CA GLU A 21 -9.57 -0.09 14.48
C GLU A 21 -10.83 0.73 14.16
N GLU A 22 -11.42 1.36 15.18
CA GLU A 22 -12.58 2.23 14.99
C GLU A 22 -12.16 3.50 14.24
N GLY A 23 -13.08 4.12 13.48
CA GLY A 23 -12.75 5.26 12.60
C GLY A 23 -12.02 6.42 13.29
N LEU A 24 -12.31 6.69 14.58
CA LEU A 24 -11.60 7.72 15.36
C LEU A 24 -10.17 7.32 15.75
N GLY A 25 -9.82 6.03 15.73
CA GLY A 25 -8.45 5.53 15.88
C GLY A 25 -7.68 5.51 14.57
N ASN A 26 -8.37 5.57 13.42
CA ASN A 26 -7.79 5.44 12.08
C ASN A 26 -7.59 6.77 11.34
N VAL A 27 -7.64 7.92 12.04
CA VAL A 27 -7.68 9.26 11.41
C VAL A 27 -6.45 9.55 10.53
N VAL A 28 -5.27 9.10 10.95
CA VAL A 28 -4.02 9.31 10.18
C VAL A 28 -4.06 8.54 8.87
N ALA A 29 -4.41 7.25 8.92
CA ALA A 29 -4.52 6.44 7.72
C ALA A 29 -5.67 6.92 6.81
N ASP A 30 -6.80 7.36 7.39
CA ASP A 30 -7.92 7.94 6.63
C ASP A 30 -7.48 9.22 5.91
N ALA A 31 -6.77 10.14 6.58
CA ALA A 31 -6.25 11.35 5.96
C ALA A 31 -5.27 11.05 4.81
N LEU A 32 -4.34 10.11 5.00
CA LEU A 32 -3.40 9.69 3.96
C LEU A 32 -4.10 9.00 2.79
N SER A 33 -5.12 8.18 3.05
CA SER A 33 -5.90 7.52 2.00
C SER A 33 -6.67 8.50 1.11
N ARG A 34 -6.93 9.70 1.62
CA ARG A 34 -7.66 10.77 0.93
C ARG A 34 -6.75 11.82 0.29
N TYR A 35 -5.43 11.67 0.42
CA TYR A 35 -4.48 12.70 0.00
C TYR A 35 -4.62 13.05 -1.48
N TYR A 36 -4.88 12.06 -2.34
CA TYR A 36 -5.11 12.24 -3.79
C TYR A 36 -6.58 12.15 -4.21
N VAL A 37 -7.53 12.24 -3.28
CA VAL A 37 -8.97 12.10 -3.63
C VAL A 37 -9.47 13.29 -4.44
N SER A 38 -8.85 14.45 -4.29
CA SER A 38 -9.13 15.64 -5.09
C SER A 38 -8.50 15.62 -6.48
N ASP A 39 -7.60 14.69 -6.73
CA ASP A 39 -6.67 14.80 -7.83
C ASP A 39 -7.32 14.35 -9.12
N ASN A 40 -6.95 15.02 -10.20
CA ASN A 40 -7.44 14.64 -11.52
C ASN A 40 -6.65 13.44 -12.03
N TRP A 41 -7.29 12.64 -12.90
CA TRP A 41 -6.67 11.45 -13.48
C TRP A 41 -5.41 11.75 -14.31
N ASP A 42 -5.21 13.00 -14.72
CA ASP A 42 -4.07 13.51 -15.49
C ASP A 42 -3.05 14.31 -14.65
N GLU A 43 -3.26 14.39 -13.35
CA GLU A 43 -2.36 15.10 -12.44
C GLU A 43 -1.05 14.30 -12.29
N TRP A 44 0.07 14.94 -12.60
CA TRP A 44 1.38 14.29 -12.58
C TRP A 44 1.92 14.28 -11.16
N HIS A 45 2.20 13.09 -10.66
CA HIS A 45 2.91 12.87 -9.42
C HIS A 45 4.31 12.31 -9.70
N PRO A 46 5.34 12.75 -8.96
CA PRO A 46 6.63 12.09 -8.97
C PRO A 46 6.44 10.60 -8.64
N ILE A 47 7.15 9.71 -9.33
CA ILE A 47 7.01 8.26 -9.09
C ILE A 47 7.45 7.87 -7.68
N GLU A 48 8.33 8.67 -7.07
CA GLU A 48 8.81 8.52 -5.70
C GLU A 48 7.71 8.74 -4.66
N GLU A 49 6.60 9.38 -5.04
CA GLU A 49 5.41 9.56 -4.20
C GLU A 49 4.63 8.25 -4.04
N TYR A 50 4.83 7.29 -4.96
CA TYR A 50 4.19 5.99 -4.94
C TYR A 50 5.18 4.90 -4.50
N VAL A 51 4.71 3.98 -3.67
CA VAL A 51 5.45 2.75 -3.37
C VAL A 51 5.20 1.76 -4.50
N ASN A 52 6.22 1.46 -5.30
CA ASN A 52 6.16 0.38 -6.27
C ASN A 52 6.17 -0.97 -5.52
N ALA A 53 5.01 -1.61 -5.48
CA ALA A 53 4.85 -2.91 -4.85
C ALA A 53 5.77 -3.96 -5.47
N ASP A 54 5.98 -3.92 -6.78
CA ASP A 54 6.71 -4.95 -7.50
C ASP A 54 8.21 -4.88 -7.17
N GLU A 55 8.80 -3.69 -7.14
CA GLU A 55 10.19 -3.47 -6.68
C GLU A 55 10.41 -3.87 -5.21
N CYS A 56 9.40 -3.71 -4.35
CA CYS A 56 9.52 -4.02 -2.93
C CYS A 56 9.39 -5.54 -2.65
N LEU A 57 8.64 -6.24 -3.50
CA LEU A 57 8.39 -7.68 -3.40
C LEU A 57 9.51 -8.50 -4.04
N ASP A 58 9.97 -8.03 -5.19
CA ASP A 58 11.00 -8.62 -6.03
C ASP A 58 12.05 -7.55 -6.40
N PRO A 59 12.95 -7.23 -5.46
CA PRO A 59 13.99 -6.22 -5.69
C PRO A 59 15.03 -6.66 -6.73
N ASP A 60 15.10 -7.96 -7.03
CA ASP A 60 16.07 -8.55 -7.97
C ASP A 60 15.47 -8.79 -9.37
N GLY A 61 14.14 -8.77 -9.52
CA GLY A 61 13.43 -8.90 -10.79
C GLY A 61 13.41 -10.32 -11.37
N GLU A 62 13.47 -11.35 -10.53
CA GLU A 62 13.51 -12.75 -10.97
C GLU A 62 12.10 -13.38 -11.07
N ASP A 63 11.68 -13.64 -12.31
CA ASP A 63 10.42 -14.33 -12.73
C ASP A 63 10.25 -15.76 -12.17
#